data_AF-A0A1V5IBF5-F1
#
_entry.id   AF-A0A1V5IBF5-F1
#
_cell.length_a   1.000
_cell.length_b   1.000
_cell.length_c   1.000
_cell.angle_alpha   90.00
_cell.angle_beta   90.00
_cell.angle_gamma   90.00
#
_symmetry.space_group_name_H-M   'P 1'
#
loop_
_entity.id
_entity.type
_entity.pdbx_description
1 polymer ?
#
loop_
_entity_poly.entity_id
_entity_poly.type
_entity_poly.pdbx_seq_one_letter_code
_entity_poly.pdbx_strand_id
1 'polypeptide(L)'
;MCCLFTILLLLGARAADVVWWIAQPARWSLAFSSWVWPVLGIIFMPWTTMLYVLVAPGGVKGVDWLWIVLGVVVDITFWSGGAWKNRDRVPGSAV
;
A
#
# COMPACT_ATOMS: atom_id res chain seq x y z
N MET A 1 4.32 1.12 -20.67
CA MET A 1 3.13 2.00 -20.72
C MET A 1 2.23 1.63 -19.56
N CYS A 2 2.74 1.82 -18.34
CA CYS A 2 2.13 1.34 -17.10
C CYS A 2 1.62 2.50 -16.23
N CYS A 3 1.82 3.74 -16.67
CA CYS A 3 1.64 4.93 -15.84
C CYS A 3 0.18 5.16 -15.44
N LEU A 4 -0.78 4.95 -16.33
CA LEU A 4 -2.20 5.14 -16.01
C LEU A 4 -2.69 4.10 -14.99
N PHE A 5 -2.27 2.84 -15.17
CA PHE A 5 -2.59 1.75 -14.24
C PHE A 5 -1.87 1.90 -12.89
N THR A 6 -0.59 2.29 -12.88
CA THR A 6 0.15 2.56 -11.64
C THR A 6 -0.37 3.79 -10.93
N ILE A 7 -0.80 4.84 -11.66
CA ILE A 7 -1.42 6.03 -11.05
C ILE A 7 -2.78 5.64 -10.46
N LEU A 8 -3.60 4.87 -11.18
CA LEU A 8 -4.88 4.42 -10.66
C LEU A 8 -4.70 3.53 -9.42
N LEU A 9 -3.69 2.66 -9.37
CA LEU A 9 -3.43 1.82 -8.21
C LEU A 9 -2.76 2.57 -7.05
N LEU A 10 -1.83 3.49 -7.29
CA LEU A 10 -1.17 4.27 -6.24
C LEU A 10 -2.07 5.36 -5.67
N LEU A 11 -2.72 6.12 -6.54
CA LEU A 11 -3.63 7.19 -6.14
C LEU A 11 -4.97 6.59 -5.68
N GLY A 12 -5.42 5.52 -6.34
CA GLY A 12 -6.64 4.81 -5.97
C GLY A 12 -6.53 4.02 -4.69
N ALA A 13 -5.39 3.39 -4.34
CA ALA A 13 -5.24 2.75 -3.03
C ALA A 13 -5.34 3.78 -1.90
N ARG A 14 -4.65 4.91 -2.02
CA ARG A 14 -4.72 6.01 -1.03
C ARG A 14 -6.14 6.60 -0.93
N ALA A 15 -6.78 6.86 -2.06
CA ALA A 15 -8.14 7.38 -2.08
C ALA A 15 -9.14 6.34 -1.54
N ALA A 16 -8.96 5.06 -1.87
CA ALA A 16 -9.78 3.95 -1.39
C ALA A 16 -9.66 3.79 0.12
N ASP A 17 -8.44 3.89 0.69
CA ASP A 17 -8.25 3.85 2.14
C ASP A 17 -8.97 5.00 2.84
N VAL A 18 -8.86 6.23 2.32
CA VAL A 18 -9.56 7.39 2.90
C VAL A 18 -11.08 7.24 2.79
N VAL A 19 -11.59 6.83 1.62
CA VAL A 19 -13.02 6.60 1.41
C VAL A 19 -13.52 5.46 2.32
N TRP A 20 -12.76 4.37 2.45
CA TRP A 20 -13.13 3.25 3.30
C TRP A 20 -13.08 3.62 4.79
N TRP A 21 -12.10 4.42 5.20
CA TRP A 21 -12.03 4.92 6.57
C TRP A 21 -13.25 5.74 6.95
N ILE A 22 -13.74 6.61 6.05
CA ILE A 22 -14.97 7.38 6.24
C ILE A 22 -16.22 6.48 6.18
N ALA A 23 -16.24 5.50 5.28
CA ALA A 23 -17.38 4.59 5.11
C ALA A 23 -17.56 3.61 6.29
N GLN A 24 -16.47 3.15 6.90
CA GLN A 24 -16.51 2.14 7.98
C GLN A 24 -15.52 2.44 9.11
N PRO A 25 -15.68 3.55 9.85
CA PRO A 25 -14.74 3.94 10.92
C PRO A 25 -14.66 2.91 12.05
N ALA A 26 -15.75 2.18 12.33
CA ALA A 26 -15.79 1.14 13.36
C ALA A 26 -14.77 0.01 13.09
N ARG A 27 -14.59 -0.39 11.82
CA ARG A 27 -13.64 -1.44 11.45
C ARG A 27 -12.19 -0.98 11.66
N TRP A 28 -11.91 0.29 11.34
CA TRP A 28 -10.60 0.88 11.51
C TRP A 28 -10.26 1.11 12.99
N SER A 29 -11.25 1.43 13.82
CA SER A 29 -11.10 1.53 15.29
C SER A 29 -10.79 0.16 15.94
N LEU A 30 -11.35 -0.92 15.39
CA LEU A 30 -11.04 -2.29 15.84
C LEU A 30 -9.64 -2.74 15.40
N ALA A 31 -9.19 -2.32 14.21
CA ALA A 31 -7.87 -2.66 13.68
C ALA A 31 -6.74 -1.81 14.30
N PHE A 32 -7.01 -0.54 14.60
CA PHE A 32 -6.05 0.41 15.14
C PHE A 32 -6.60 1.13 16.36
N SER A 33 -5.90 1.03 17.49
CA SER A 33 -6.29 1.71 18.74
C SER A 33 -6.14 3.24 18.70
N SER A 34 -5.55 3.81 17.66
CA SER A 34 -5.36 5.27 17.54
C SER A 34 -5.45 5.71 16.09
N TRP A 35 -5.93 6.93 15.87
CA TRP A 35 -6.09 7.55 14.56
C TRP A 35 -4.75 7.84 13.83
N VAL A 36 -3.64 7.90 14.57
CA VAL A 36 -2.30 8.18 14.00
C VAL A 36 -1.78 7.02 13.15
N TRP A 37 -2.00 5.78 13.58
CA TRP A 37 -1.56 4.57 12.88
C TRP A 37 -2.11 4.45 11.45
N PRO A 38 -3.42 4.59 11.21
CA PRO A 38 -3.95 4.51 9.85
C PRO A 38 -3.48 5.66 8.95
N VAL A 39 -3.29 6.88 9.49
CA VAL A 39 -2.73 8.00 8.72
C VAL A 39 -1.29 7.71 8.28
N LEU A 40 -0.47 7.17 9.17
CA LEU A 40 0.90 6.77 8.85
C LEU A 40 0.92 5.65 7.81
N GLY A 41 0.03 4.67 7.96
CA GLY A 41 -0.14 3.57 7.01
C GLY A 41 -0.47 4.05 5.59
N ILE A 42 -1.47 4.92 5.43
CA ILE A 42 -1.90 5.45 4.12
C ILE A 42 -0.77 6.21 3.40
N ILE A 43 0.09 6.91 4.15
CA ILE A 43 1.19 7.71 3.60
C ILE A 43 2.35 6.83 3.16
N PHE A 44 2.78 5.91 4.03
CA PHE A 44 4.00 5.12 3.84
C PHE A 44 3.76 3.81 3.09
N MET A 45 2.68 3.10 3.43
CA MET A 45 2.39 1.73 2.99
C MET A 45 0.88 1.52 2.78
N PRO A 46 0.28 2.14 1.75
CA PRO A 46 -1.17 2.09 1.52
C PRO A 46 -1.68 0.65 1.30
N TRP A 47 -0.97 -0.17 0.52
CA TRP A 47 -1.43 -1.54 0.26
C TRP A 47 -1.38 -2.43 1.49
N THR A 48 -0.31 -2.30 2.28
CA THR A 48 -0.19 -3.01 3.55
C THR A 48 -1.30 -2.61 4.52
N THR A 49 -1.65 -1.32 4.58
CA THR A 49 -2.70 -0.81 5.46
C THR A 49 -4.07 -1.37 5.09
N MET A 50 -4.41 -1.38 3.81
CA MET A 50 -5.68 -1.91 3.32
C MET A 50 -5.84 -3.40 3.65
N LEU A 51 -4.80 -4.21 3.42
CA LEU A 51 -4.81 -5.64 3.73
C LEU A 51 -4.79 -5.91 5.24
N TYR A 52 -4.12 -5.06 6.01
CA TYR A 52 -4.13 -5.15 7.47
C TYR A 52 -5.53 -4.87 8.04
N VAL A 53 -6.23 -3.83 7.57
CA VAL A 53 -7.61 -3.52 8.01
C VAL A 53 -8.60 -4.61 7.58
N LEU A 54 -8.35 -5.28 6.46
CA LEU A 54 -9.17 -6.40 6.00
C LEU A 54 -9.12 -7.59 6.98
N VAL A 55 -7.94 -7.85 7.54
CA VAL A 55 -7.61 -9.06 8.33
C VAL A 55 -7.72 -8.83 9.84
N ALA A 56 -7.28 -7.67 10.33
CA ALA A 56 -7.19 -7.35 11.76
C ALA A 56 -8.48 -7.57 12.58
N PRO A 57 -9.71 -7.29 12.07
CA PRO A 57 -10.93 -7.47 12.86
C PRO A 57 -11.22 -8.93 13.26
N GLY A 58 -10.66 -9.92 12.55
CA GLY A 58 -10.82 -11.35 12.84
C GLY A 58 -9.66 -11.97 13.64
N GLY A 59 -8.60 -11.19 13.88
CA GLY A 59 -7.32 -11.66 14.42
C GLY A 59 -6.45 -12.33 13.35
N VAL A 60 -5.19 -11.91 13.27
CA VAL A 60 -4.22 -12.40 12.27
C VAL A 60 -3.86 -13.87 12.57
N LYS A 61 -4.34 -14.82 11.76
CA LYS A 61 -4.06 -16.26 11.91
C LYS A 61 -3.64 -16.91 10.60
N GLY A 62 -2.58 -17.71 10.64
CA GLY A 62 -2.16 -18.57 9.52
C GLY A 62 -1.86 -17.80 8.23
N VAL A 63 -2.79 -17.85 7.27
CA VAL A 63 -2.67 -17.29 5.91
C VAL A 63 -2.76 -15.76 5.87
N ASP A 64 -3.26 -15.15 6.94
CA ASP A 64 -3.38 -13.71 7.12
C ASP A 64 -2.03 -12.97 7.03
N TRP A 65 -0.96 -13.63 7.49
CA TRP A 65 0.40 -13.12 7.35
C TRP A 65 0.85 -13.02 5.89
N LEU A 66 0.37 -13.91 5.02
CA LEU A 66 0.70 -13.89 3.61
C LEU A 66 0.13 -12.65 2.92
N TRP A 67 -1.07 -12.22 3.31
CA TRP A 67 -1.66 -10.97 2.81
C TRP A 67 -0.86 -9.74 3.23
N ILE A 68 -0.45 -9.67 4.50
CA ILE A 68 0.36 -8.55 5.00
C ILE A 68 1.70 -8.50 4.26
N VAL A 69 2.40 -9.64 4.14
CA VAL A 69 3.69 -9.73 3.42
C VAL A 69 3.52 -9.35 1.95
N LEU A 70 2.44 -9.77 1.30
CA LEU A 70 2.15 -9.40 -0.08
C LEU A 70 1.92 -7.90 -0.22
N GLY A 71 1.18 -7.27 0.71
CA GLY A 71 1.01 -5.82 0.76
C GLY A 71 2.35 -5.07 0.84
N VAL A 72 3.25 -5.53 1.70
CA VAL A 72 4.59 -4.93 1.86
C VAL A 72 5.41 -5.08 0.58
N VAL A 73 5.40 -6.25 -0.05
CA VAL A 73 6.09 -6.48 -1.33
C VAL A 73 5.55 -5.53 -2.39
N VAL A 74 4.23 -5.39 -2.49
CA VAL A 74 3.58 -4.48 -3.43
C VAL A 74 4.03 -3.03 -3.17
N ASP A 75 4.01 -2.57 -1.93
CA ASP A 75 4.47 -1.22 -1.56
C ASP A 75 5.95 -0.97 -1.96
N ILE A 76 6.83 -1.96 -1.76
CA ILE A 76 8.24 -1.89 -2.18
C ILE A 76 8.37 -1.82 -3.70
N THR A 77 7.61 -2.63 -4.45
CA THR A 77 7.69 -2.64 -5.91
C THR A 77 7.26 -1.30 -6.52
N PHE A 78 6.31 -0.61 -5.89
CA PHE A 78 5.90 0.73 -6.29
C PHE A 78 6.96 1.79 -5.99
N TRP A 79 7.69 1.67 -4.88
CA TRP A 79 8.85 2.51 -4.59
C TRP A 79 10.01 2.25 -5.56
N SER A 80 10.29 1.00 -5.92
CA SER A 80 11.41 0.64 -6.82
C SER A 80 11.08 0.81 -8.30
N GLY A 81 9.81 0.76 -8.69
CA GLY A 81 9.37 0.84 -10.10
C GLY A 81 9.72 2.16 -10.78
N GLY A 82 9.89 3.25 -10.02
CA GLY A 82 10.38 4.54 -10.53
C GLY A 82 11.88 4.53 -10.88
N ALA A 83 12.69 3.75 -10.15
CA ALA A 83 14.14 3.69 -10.34
C ALA A 83 14.53 2.93 -11.62
N TRP A 84 13.77 1.88 -11.98
CA TRP A 84 14.09 1.03 -13.13
C TRP A 84 13.85 1.74 -14.47
N LYS A 85 12.84 2.61 -14.52
CA LYS A 85 12.53 3.45 -15.70
C LYS A 85 13.54 4.60 -15.92
N ASN A 86 14.43 4.87 -14.95
CA ASN A 86 15.44 5.91 -15.07
C ASN A 86 16.82 5.40 -15.54
N ARG A 87 16.97 4.08 -15.75
CA ARG A 87 18.24 3.48 -16.19
C ARG A 87 18.58 3.79 -17.64
N ASP A 88 17.58 4.04 -18.48
CA ASP A 88 17.76 4.43 -19.89
C ASP A 88 18.22 5.89 -20.08
N ARG A 89 18.35 6.65 -18.97
CA ARG A 89 18.75 8.06 -18.99
C ARG A 89 20.18 8.30 -18.53
N VAL A 90 21.00 7.26 -18.33
CA VAL A 90 22.43 7.40 -18.05
C VAL A 90 23.20 7.21 -19.36
N PRO A 91 23.60 8.28 -20.08
CA PRO A 91 24.41 8.18 -21.28
C PRO A 91 25.84 7.88 -20.83
N GLY A 92 26.33 6.66 -21.08
CA GLY A 92 27.71 6.30 -20.74
C GLY A 92 28.01 4.82 -20.47
N SER A 93 27.04 3.91 -20.58
CA SER A 93 27.29 2.47 -20.31
C SER A 93 27.79 1.67 -21.53
N ALA A 94 28.29 2.33 -22.57
CA ALA A 94 28.97 1.69 -23.69
C ALA A 94 30.49 1.90 -23.53
N VAL A 95 31.15 0.95 -22.87
CA VAL A 95 32.57 0.64 -23.06
C VAL A 95 32.64 -0.69 -23.77
#